data_AF-A0A0G0T7L3-F1
#
_entry.id   AF-A0A0G0T7L3-F1
#
_cell.length_a   1.000
_cell.length_b   1.000
_cell.length_c   1.000
_cell.angle_alpha   90.00
_cell.angle_beta   90.00
_cell.angle_gamma   90.00
#
_symmetry.space_group_name_H-M   'P 1'
#
loop_
_entity.id
_entity.type
_entity.pdbx_description
1 polymer ?
#
loop_
_entity_poly.entity_id
_entity_poly.type
_entity_poly.pdbx_seq_one_letter_code
_entity_poly.pdbx_strand_id
1 'polypeptide(L)'
;MLIYADRNPDSILFTEEISAFTKEKYLVKAVRVFSEYNPSGKFRNLINKEFISREITIPEENDFFICGSPNFVLNIRKILTEMGVNEENLQLELLTRKDRMLINKVITEKMNVITREKENFIIYQN
;
A
#
# COMPACT_ATOMS: atom_id res chain seq x y z
N MET A 1 6.69 -6.81 -8.13
CA MET A 1 5.61 -5.83 -8.33
C MET A 1 5.04 -5.44 -6.98
N LEU A 2 4.69 -4.16 -6.78
CA LEU A 2 4.04 -3.65 -5.58
C LEU A 2 2.64 -3.16 -5.95
N ILE A 3 1.63 -3.57 -5.20
CA ILE A 3 0.27 -3.01 -5.30
C ILE A 3 -0.02 -2.33 -3.98
N TYR A 4 -0.29 -1.02 -4.04
CA TYR A 4 -0.54 -0.19 -2.87
C TYR A 4 -1.94 0.39 -2.94
N ALA A 5 -2.81 -0.04 -2.02
CA ALA A 5 -4.20 0.39 -1.97
C ALA A 5 -4.43 1.39 -0.83
N ASP A 6 -5.11 2.48 -1.17
CA ASP A 6 -5.52 3.52 -0.22
C ASP A 6 -6.96 3.97 -0.49
N ARG A 7 -7.48 4.88 0.34
CA ARG A 7 -8.80 5.48 0.14
C ARG A 7 -8.78 6.49 -1.00
N ASN A 8 -7.85 7.43 -0.95
CA ASN A 8 -7.73 8.52 -1.90
C ASN A 8 -6.25 8.96 -2.05
N PRO A 9 -5.93 9.80 -3.05
CA PRO A 9 -4.57 10.28 -3.26
C PRO A 9 -4.02 11.14 -2.11
N ASP A 10 -4.87 11.76 -1.30
CA ASP A 10 -4.43 12.65 -0.22
C ASP A 10 -4.05 11.86 1.05
N SER A 11 -4.56 10.64 1.22
CA SER A 11 -4.26 9.77 2.36
C SER A 11 -3.04 8.88 2.16
N ILE A 12 -2.46 8.87 0.96
CA ILE A 12 -1.38 7.96 0.58
C ILE A 12 -0.04 8.35 1.22
N LEU A 13 0.47 7.46 2.07
CA LEU A 13 1.77 7.61 2.70
C LEU A 13 2.89 7.08 1.79
N PHE A 14 4.12 7.55 2.03
CA PHE A 14 5.33 7.11 1.31
C PHE A 14 5.32 7.36 -0.20
N THR A 15 4.61 8.40 -0.65
CA THR A 15 4.47 8.72 -2.07
C THR A 15 5.81 8.95 -2.76
N GLU A 16 6.68 9.73 -2.13
CA GLU A 16 7.98 10.10 -2.67
C GLU A 16 8.92 8.91 -2.71
N GLU A 17 8.94 8.11 -1.65
CA GLU A 17 9.74 6.91 -1.52
C GLU A 17 9.32 5.86 -2.56
N ILE A 18 8.02 5.57 -2.68
CA ILE A 18 7.50 4.64 -3.70
C ILE A 18 7.83 5.15 -5.11
N SER A 19 7.72 6.47 -5.35
CA SER A 19 8.08 7.06 -6.64
C SER A 19 9.59 7.06 -6.92
N ALA A 20 10.45 7.07 -5.89
CA ALA A 20 11.88 6.89 -6.05
C ALA A 20 12.20 5.43 -6.42
N PHE A 21 11.56 4.46 -5.76
CA PHE A 21 11.71 3.03 -6.06
C PHE A 21 11.33 2.65 -7.49
N THR A 22 10.40 3.35 -8.12
CA THR A 22 10.02 3.10 -9.53
C THR A 22 10.93 3.79 -10.54
N LYS A 23 11.70 4.81 -10.13
CA LYS A 23 12.60 5.59 -10.99
C LYS A 23 14.01 5.00 -11.01
N GLU A 24 14.49 4.52 -9.86
CA GLU A 24 15.71 3.74 -9.79
C GLU A 24 15.45 2.36 -10.38
N LYS A 25 16.43 1.74 -11.04
CA LYS A 25 16.32 0.54 -11.92
C LYS A 25 15.78 -0.75 -11.27
N TYR A 26 15.09 -0.67 -10.15
CA TYR A 26 14.35 -1.77 -9.56
C TYR A 26 13.19 -2.16 -10.50
N LEU A 27 13.04 -3.45 -10.81
CA LEU A 27 11.94 -4.01 -11.59
C LEU A 27 10.62 -4.03 -10.78
N VAL A 28 10.35 -2.96 -10.02
CA VAL A 28 9.17 -2.84 -9.18
C VAL A 28 8.17 -1.95 -9.89
N LYS A 29 7.25 -2.55 -10.64
CA LYS A 29 6.00 -1.87 -11.04
C LYS A 29 5.20 -1.59 -9.76
N ALA A 30 4.92 -0.32 -9.47
CA ALA A 30 4.02 0.07 -8.37
C ALA A 30 2.65 0.47 -8.94
N VAL A 31 1.58 -0.20 -8.54
CA VAL A 31 0.21 0.13 -8.94
C VAL A 31 -0.52 0.71 -7.74
N ARG A 32 -1.02 1.93 -7.87
CA ARG A 32 -1.81 2.61 -6.84
C ARG A 32 -3.29 2.40 -7.10
N VAL A 33 -4.01 2.03 -6.05
CA VAL A 33 -5.43 1.68 -6.12
C VAL A 33 -6.19 2.51 -5.08
N PHE A 34 -7.24 3.21 -5.49
CA PHE A 34 -8.00 4.09 -4.60
C PHE A 34 -9.47 3.68 -4.52
N SER A 35 -9.96 3.38 -3.32
CA SER A 35 -11.33 2.89 -3.13
C SER A 35 -12.40 3.98 -3.22
N GLU A 36 -12.05 5.23 -2.88
CA GLU A 36 -12.97 6.38 -2.79
C GLU A 36 -12.69 7.44 -3.88
N TYR A 37 -11.61 7.27 -4.68
CA TYR A 37 -11.23 8.20 -5.75
C TYR A 37 -11.47 7.60 -7.14
N ASN A 38 -12.25 8.32 -7.96
CA ASN A 38 -12.59 7.89 -9.32
C ASN A 38 -12.64 9.08 -10.29
N PRO A 39 -11.52 9.40 -10.97
CA PRO A 39 -11.46 10.53 -11.90
C PRO A 39 -12.20 10.27 -13.23
N SER A 40 -12.57 9.03 -13.54
CA SER A 40 -13.12 8.62 -14.85
C SER A 40 -14.45 7.85 -14.79
N GLY A 41 -15.08 7.77 -13.61
CA GLY A 41 -16.41 7.19 -13.40
C GLY A 41 -16.52 5.66 -13.48
N LYS A 42 -15.49 4.93 -13.98
CA LYS A 42 -15.69 3.54 -14.43
C LYS A 42 -15.21 2.42 -13.50
N PHE A 43 -14.46 2.68 -12.44
CA PHE A 43 -14.13 1.64 -11.46
C PHE A 43 -14.06 2.21 -10.04
N ARG A 44 -14.92 1.74 -9.14
CA ARG A 44 -14.67 1.82 -7.69
C ARG A 44 -13.55 0.81 -7.44
N ASN A 45 -12.31 1.27 -7.37
CA ASN A 45 -11.14 0.40 -7.43
C ASN A 45 -10.90 -0.25 -6.06
N LEU A 46 -11.68 -1.27 -5.71
CA LEU A 46 -11.24 -2.27 -4.76
C LEU A 46 -10.37 -3.28 -5.51
N ILE A 47 -9.29 -3.75 -4.88
CA ILE A 47 -8.52 -4.87 -5.44
C ILE A 47 -9.46 -6.09 -5.45
N ASN A 48 -9.85 -6.50 -6.65
CA ASN A 48 -10.75 -7.61 -6.90
C ASN A 48 -10.12 -8.57 -7.93
N LYS A 49 -10.80 -9.68 -8.23
CA LYS A 49 -10.31 -10.69 -9.17
C LYS A 49 -10.04 -10.13 -10.57
N GLU A 50 -10.88 -9.23 -11.07
CA GLU A 50 -10.72 -8.60 -12.39
C GLU A 50 -9.46 -7.72 -12.44
N PHE A 51 -9.25 -6.89 -11.41
CA PHE A 51 -8.06 -6.06 -11.28
C PHE A 51 -6.80 -6.93 -11.24
N ILE A 52 -6.78 -7.97 -10.41
CA ILE A 52 -5.64 -8.87 -10.29
C ILE A 52 -5.36 -9.57 -11.62
N SER A 53 -6.39 -10.08 -12.30
CA SER A 53 -6.23 -10.75 -13.60
C SER A 53 -5.67 -9.83 -14.69
N ARG A 54 -5.99 -8.52 -14.62
CA ARG A 54 -5.48 -7.52 -15.58
C ARG A 54 -4.04 -7.10 -15.28
N GLU A 55 -3.71 -6.91 -14.01
CA GLU A 55 -2.42 -6.33 -13.61
C GLU A 55 -1.33 -7.36 -13.29
N ILE A 56 -1.74 -8.58 -12.94
CA ILE A 56 -0.86 -9.66 -12.46
C ILE A 56 -1.05 -10.88 -13.34
N THR A 57 0.00 -11.27 -14.06
CA THR A 57 0.13 -12.66 -14.51
C THR A 57 0.51 -13.48 -13.29
N ILE A 58 -0.22 -14.56 -13.01
CA ILE A 58 0.03 -15.45 -11.88
C ILE A 58 0.77 -16.69 -12.40
N PRO A 59 2.11 -16.76 -12.28
CA PRO A 59 2.84 -18.02 -12.42
C PRO A 59 2.62 -18.85 -11.16
N GLU A 60 2.71 -20.18 -11.30
CA GLU A 60 2.56 -21.12 -10.19
C GLU A 60 3.63 -20.95 -9.09
N GLU A 61 4.79 -20.36 -9.42
CA GLU A 61 5.96 -20.24 -8.53
C GLU A 61 6.11 -18.88 -7.84
N ASN A 62 5.15 -17.96 -7.96
CA ASN A 62 5.28 -16.65 -7.34
C ASN A 62 4.84 -16.63 -5.87
N ASP A 63 5.71 -16.12 -5.00
CA ASP A 63 5.36 -15.71 -3.64
C ASP A 63 4.54 -14.41 -3.63
N PHE A 64 3.49 -14.39 -2.82
CA PHE A 64 2.65 -13.22 -2.59
C PHE A 64 2.71 -12.79 -1.13
N PHE A 65 3.05 -11.52 -0.90
CA PHE A 65 3.06 -10.90 0.42
C PHE A 65 1.87 -9.95 0.55
N ILE A 66 1.01 -10.17 1.54
CA ILE A 66 -0.21 -9.38 1.74
C ILE A 66 -0.22 -8.83 3.16
N CYS A 67 -0.18 -7.51 3.29
CA CYS A 67 -0.26 -6.81 4.57
C CYS A 67 -1.43 -5.82 4.56
N GLY A 68 -2.18 -5.73 5.67
CA GLY A 68 -3.27 -4.78 5.80
C GLY A 68 -4.27 -5.11 6.88
N SER A 69 -5.46 -4.50 6.81
CA SER A 69 -6.53 -4.83 7.74
C SER A 69 -6.97 -6.30 7.61
N PRO A 70 -7.45 -6.96 8.69
CA PRO A 70 -7.81 -8.37 8.63
C PRO A 70 -8.79 -8.72 7.50
N ASN A 71 -9.83 -7.90 7.31
CA ASN A 71 -10.81 -8.09 6.24
C ASN A 71 -10.18 -7.96 4.85
N PHE A 72 -9.25 -7.02 4.68
CA PHE A 72 -8.54 -6.85 3.40
C PHE A 72 -7.67 -8.06 3.08
N VAL A 73 -6.82 -8.48 4.02
CA VAL A 73 -5.88 -9.58 3.82
C VAL A 73 -6.61 -10.88 3.53
N LEU A 74 -7.67 -11.20 4.30
CA LEU A 74 -8.48 -12.40 4.08
C LEU A 74 -9.21 -12.37 2.73
N ASN A 75 -9.66 -11.19 2.29
CA ASN A 75 -10.30 -11.05 0.98
C ASN A 75 -9.30 -11.26 -0.17
N ILE A 76 -8.10 -10.68 -0.11
CA ILE A 76 -7.08 -10.87 -1.14
C ILE A 76 -6.58 -12.32 -1.18
N ARG A 77 -6.34 -12.92 -0.01
CA ARG A 77 -6.00 -14.36 0.11
C ARG A 77 -7.02 -15.21 -0.64
N LYS A 78 -8.31 -15.04 -0.31
CA LYS A 78 -9.40 -15.78 -0.97
C LYS A 78 -9.37 -15.62 -2.50
N ILE A 79 -9.19 -14.40 -3.00
CA ILE A 79 -9.16 -14.14 -4.43
C ILE A 79 -7.96 -14.86 -5.09
N LEU A 80 -6.77 -14.81 -4.50
CA LEU A 80 -5.58 -15.45 -5.06
C LEU A 80 -5.70 -16.98 -5.03
N THR A 81 -6.23 -17.56 -3.95
CA THR A 81 -6.49 -19.01 -3.88
C THR A 81 -7.53 -19.43 -4.93
N GLU A 82 -8.60 -18.64 -5.14
CA GLU A 82 -9.58 -18.86 -6.23
C GLU A 82 -9.00 -18.67 -7.64
N MET A 83 -7.80 -18.10 -7.75
CA MET A 83 -7.04 -17.97 -9.00
C MET A 83 -5.96 -19.04 -9.14
N GLY A 84 -5.88 -20.00 -8.21
CA GLY A 84 -4.95 -21.13 -8.28
C GLY A 84 -3.61 -20.91 -7.58
N VAL A 85 -3.44 -19.84 -6.80
CA VAL A 85 -2.23 -19.66 -6.00
C VAL A 85 -2.25 -20.65 -4.82
N ASN A 86 -1.16 -21.39 -4.65
CA ASN A 86 -1.00 -22.30 -3.51
C ASN A 86 -0.87 -21.52 -2.20
N GLU A 87 -1.49 -22.03 -1.14
CA GLU A 87 -1.48 -21.39 0.19
C GLU A 87 -0.07 -21.24 0.77
N GLU A 88 0.86 -22.14 0.44
CA GLU A 88 2.27 -22.07 0.84
C GLU A 88 3.02 -20.86 0.25
N ASN A 89 2.55 -20.33 -0.87
CA ASN A 89 3.10 -19.15 -1.53
C ASN A 89 2.44 -17.84 -1.02
N LEU A 90 1.55 -17.91 -0.02
CA LEU A 90 0.85 -16.76 0.54
C LEU A 90 1.41 -16.40 1.92
N GLN A 91 2.14 -15.28 1.99
CA GLN A 91 2.67 -14.71 3.23
C GLN A 91 1.77 -13.57 3.70
N LEU A 92 1.13 -13.72 4.87
CA LEU A 92 0.07 -12.84 5.35
C LEU A 92 0.46 -12.10 6.63
N GLU A 93 0.27 -10.79 6.66
CA GLU A 93 0.44 -9.96 7.85
C GLU A 93 -0.85 -9.18 8.15
N LEU A 94 -1.46 -9.47 9.30
CA LEU A 94 -2.68 -8.82 9.74
C LEU A 94 -2.36 -7.64 10.65
N LEU A 95 -2.66 -6.42 10.20
CA LEU A 95 -2.52 -5.23 11.03
C LEU A 95 -3.63 -5.17 12.08
N THR A 96 -3.27 -5.52 13.30
CA THR A 96 -4.16 -5.50 14.46
C THR A 96 -4.30 -4.10 15.02
N ARG A 97 -5.19 -3.94 16.01
CA ARG A 97 -5.39 -2.66 16.70
C ARG A 97 -4.11 -2.17 17.41
N LYS A 98 -3.29 -3.08 17.95
CA LYS A 98 -2.02 -2.73 18.59
C LYS A 98 -1.03 -2.17 17.57
N ASP A 99 -0.97 -2.78 16.40
CA ASP A 99 -0.08 -2.34 15.31
C ASP A 99 -0.49 -0.95 14.82
N ARG A 100 -1.80 -0.69 14.68
CA ARG A 100 -2.28 0.65 14.34
C ARG A 100 -1.91 1.71 15.38
N MET A 101 -1.97 1.38 16.68
CA MET A 101 -1.57 2.33 17.73
C MET A 101 -0.07 2.62 17.67
N LEU A 102 0.76 1.62 17.40
CA LEU A 102 2.20 1.79 17.25
C LEU A 102 2.54 2.62 16.00
N ILE A 103 1.91 2.32 14.87
CA ILE A 103 2.07 3.06 13.60
C ILE A 103 1.67 4.54 13.81
N ASN A 104 0.51 4.79 14.42
CA ASN A 104 0.07 6.16 14.71
C ASN A 104 1.03 6.92 15.62
N LYS A 105 1.62 6.24 16.61
CA LYS A 105 2.64 6.83 17.48
C LYS A 105 3.88 7.24 16.67
N VAL A 106 4.40 6.35 15.84
CA VAL A 106 5.57 6.63 14.98
C VAL A 106 5.28 7.76 13.98
N ILE A 107 4.10 7.77 13.36
CA ILE A 107 3.69 8.84 12.45
C ILE A 107 3.63 10.18 13.19
N THR A 108 3.02 10.21 14.37
CA THR A 108 2.91 11.42 15.20
C THR A 108 4.29 11.94 15.60
N GLU A 109 5.19 11.04 16.01
CA GLU A 109 6.58 11.39 16.34
C GLU A 109 7.32 11.96 15.13
N LYS A 110 7.22 11.33 13.96
CA LYS A 110 7.81 11.85 12.71
C LYS A 110 7.25 13.21 12.32
N MET A 111 5.93 13.41 12.39
CA MET A 111 5.32 14.70 12.08
C MET A 111 5.79 15.79 13.05
N ASN A 112 5.94 15.48 14.34
CA ASN A 112 6.44 16.43 15.33
C ASN A 112 7.90 16.83 15.08
N VAL A 113 8.75 15.91 14.61
CA VAL A 113 10.12 16.22 14.20
C VAL A 113 10.12 17.16 13.00
N ILE A 114 9.33 16.86 11.97
CA ILE A 114 9.24 17.70 10.76
C ILE A 114 8.73 19.12 11.10
N THR A 115 7.74 19.24 11.99
CA THR A 115 7.24 20.56 12.42
C THR A 115 8.31 21.37 13.14
N ARG A 116 9.06 20.75 14.06
CA ARG A 116 10.16 21.43 14.79
C ARG A 116 11.31 21.85 13.88
N GLU A 117 11.66 21.02 12.89
CA GLU A 117 12.69 21.38 11.91
C GLU A 117 12.25 22.58 11.06
N LYS A 118 10.98 22.63 10.65
CA LYS A 118 10.42 23.79 9.92
C LYS A 118 10.39 25.06 10.77
N GLU A 119 9.99 24.98 12.04
CA GLU A 119 10.01 26.13 12.96
C GLU A 119 11.43 26.65 13.18
N ASN A 120 12.40 25.76 13.39
CA ASN A 120 13.80 26.14 13.51
C ASN A 120 14.32 26.80 12.23
N PHE A 121 13.98 26.28 11.05
CA PHE A 121 14.39 26.87 9.76
C PHE A 121 13.83 28.28 9.55
N ILE A 122 12.62 28.56 10.04
CA ILE A 122 12.00 29.91 9.99
C ILE A 122 12.72 30.89 10.92
N ILE A 123 13.19 30.44 12.09
CA ILE A 123 13.88 31.30 13.07
C ILE A 123 15.26 31.74 12.56
N TYR A 124 15.97 30.91 11.79
CA TYR A 124 17.32 31.23 11.28
C TYR A 124 17.36 32.14 10.02
N GLN A 125 16.21 32.54 9.46
CA GLN A 125 16.15 33.38 8.26
C GLN A 125 15.84 34.87 8.50
N ASN A 126 15.93 35.36 9.74
CA ASN A 126 15.75 36.79 10.07
C ASN A 126 17.06 37.48 10.46
#